data_AF-A0A946E4E3-F1
#
_entry.id   AF-A0A946E4E3-F1
#
_cell.length_a   1.000
_cell.length_b   1.000
_cell.length_c   1.000
_cell.angle_alpha   90.00
_cell.angle_beta   90.00
_cell.angle_gamma   90.00
#
_symmetry.space_group_name_H-M   'P 1'
#
loop_
_entity.id
_entity.type
_entity.pdbx_description
1 polymer ?
#
loop_
_entity_poly.entity_id
_entity_poly.type
_entity_poly.pdbx_seq_one_letter_code
_entity_poly.pdbx_strand_id
1 'polypeptide(L)' 'MTRANIKTPVYLDYHASTPVDPRVMDAMLPWFTEKFGNPHSTGHGFGREAAEAIEIARGQVASLIGADPRE' A
#
# COMPACT_ATOMS: atom_id res chain seq x y z
N MET A 1 32.80 -12.71 22.37
CA MET A 1 31.74 -12.77 21.35
C MET A 1 30.40 -12.71 22.04
N THR A 2 29.79 -11.53 22.07
CA THR A 2 28.48 -11.32 22.72
C THR A 2 27.40 -11.85 21.79
N ARG A 3 26.64 -12.87 22.20
CA ARG A 3 25.49 -13.37 21.43
C ARG A 3 24.50 -12.21 21.28
N ALA A 4 24.15 -11.86 20.04
CA ALA A 4 23.06 -10.94 19.78
C ALA A 4 21.76 -11.55 20.34
N ASN A 5 20.96 -10.74 21.03
CA ASN A 5 19.69 -11.18 21.61
C ASN A 5 18.66 -11.32 20.46
N ILE A 6 18.52 -12.52 19.92
CA ILE A 6 17.58 -12.80 18.83
C ILE A 6 16.17 -12.87 19.42
N LYS A 7 15.26 -12.01 18.96
CA LYS A 7 13.83 -12.13 19.26
C LYS A 7 13.28 -13.39 18.61
N THR A 8 12.69 -14.27 19.42
CA THR A 8 11.98 -15.46 18.96
C THR A 8 10.47 -15.26 19.08
N PRO A 9 9.67 -15.85 18.17
CA PRO A 9 10.09 -16.65 17.02
C PRO A 9 10.74 -15.80 15.91
N VAL A 10 11.73 -16.37 15.21
CA VAL A 10 12.30 -15.76 14.00
C VAL A 10 11.38 -16.11 12.83
N TYR A 11 10.78 -15.10 12.20
CA TYR A 11 9.94 -15.30 11.03
C TYR A 11 10.82 -15.52 9.80
N LEU A 12 10.76 -16.71 9.21
CA LEU A 12 11.54 -17.10 8.01
C LEU A 12 10.65 -17.43 6.81
N ASP A 13 9.36 -17.11 6.88
CA ASP A 13 8.35 -17.51 5.89
C ASP A 13 7.85 -16.34 5.03
N TYR A 14 8.77 -15.45 4.61
CA TYR A 14 8.44 -14.25 3.83
C TYR A 14 7.90 -14.55 2.41
N HIS A 15 8.06 -15.79 1.94
CA HIS A 15 7.45 -16.23 0.67
C HIS A 15 5.95 -16.54 0.81
N ALA A 16 5.46 -16.87 2.01
CA ALA A 16 4.04 -17.09 2.24
C ALA A 16 3.29 -15.75 2.35
N SER A 17 3.83 -14.81 3.12
CA SER A 17 3.37 -13.42 3.19
C SER A 17 4.41 -12.54 3.85
N THR A 18 4.25 -11.22 3.74
CA THR A 18 5.15 -10.24 4.34
C THR A 18 4.42 -9.40 5.39
N PRO A 19 5.04 -9.08 6.54
CA PRO A 19 4.52 -8.03 7.41
C PRO A 19 4.44 -6.71 6.62
N VAL A 20 3.39 -5.93 6.88
CA VAL A 20 3.21 -4.63 6.22
C VAL A 20 4.35 -3.70 6.63
N ASP A 21 5.04 -3.12 5.65
CA ASP A 21 6.04 -2.09 5.89
C ASP A 21 5.37 -0.88 6.58
N PRO A 22 5.93 -0.32 7.67
CA PRO A 22 5.33 0.82 8.36
C PRO A 22 4.95 1.98 7.42
N ARG A 23 5.75 2.24 6.38
CA ARG A 23 5.47 3.28 5.37
C ARG A 23 4.22 2.98 4.56
N VAL A 24 3.95 1.70 4.28
CA VAL A 24 2.72 1.27 3.60
C VAL A 24 1.53 1.46 4.53
N MET A 25 1.67 1.10 5.82
CA MET A 25 0.61 1.32 6.81
C MET A 25 0.26 2.81 6.92
N ASP A 26 1.27 3.67 7.09
CA ASP A 26 1.07 5.11 7.22
C ASP A 26 0.39 5.73 5.99
N ALA A 27 0.76 5.29 4.78
CA ALA A 27 0.13 5.73 3.54
C ALA A 27 -1.31 5.24 3.39
N MET A 28 -1.64 4.08 3.95
CA MET A 28 -2.96 3.44 3.83
C MET A 28 -3.95 3.88 4.90
N LEU A 29 -3.49 4.27 6.10
CA LEU A 29 -4.36 4.66 7.22
C LEU A 29 -5.46 5.66 6.84
N PRO A 30 -5.19 6.75 6.09
CA PRO A 30 -6.24 7.71 5.69
C PRO A 30 -7.37 7.07 4.89
N TRP A 31 -7.09 6.05 4.07
CA TRP A 31 -8.08 5.36 3.22
C TRP A 31 -8.96 4.40 4.01
N PHE A 32 -8.52 3.98 5.20
CA PHE A 32 -9.32 3.17 6.13
C PHE A 32 -10.16 4.00 7.11
N THR A 33 -9.93 5.32 7.20
CA THR A 33 -10.59 6.19 8.19
C THR A 33 -11.33 7.37 7.58
N GLU A 34 -10.63 8.28 6.92
CA GLU A 34 -11.15 9.60 6.53
C GLU A 34 -11.50 9.68 5.04
N LYS A 35 -10.77 8.93 4.20
CA LYS A 35 -10.85 8.96 2.73
C LYS A 35 -11.47 7.67 2.18
N PHE A 36 -12.58 7.25 2.77
CA PHE A 36 -13.25 5.97 2.45
C PHE A 36 -14.10 5.98 1.17
N GLY A 37 -13.90 6.94 0.28
CA GLY A 37 -14.71 7.10 -0.93
C GLY A 37 -14.61 5.92 -1.88
N ASN A 38 -15.72 5.54 -2.53
CA ASN A 38 -15.70 4.58 -3.63
C ASN A 38 -15.17 5.27 -4.90
N PRO A 39 -14.07 4.80 -5.52
CA PRO A 39 -13.49 5.43 -6.72
C PRO A 39 -14.43 5.46 -7.93
N HIS A 40 -15.44 4.57 -7.99
CA HIS A 40 -16.43 4.57 -9.06
C HIS A 40 -17.55 5.60 -8.86
N SER A 41 -17.62 6.25 -7.69
CA SER A 41 -18.61 7.29 -7.39
C SER A 41 -18.18 8.66 -7.94
N THR A 42 -18.45 8.93 -9.21
CA THR A 42 -18.04 10.18 -9.88
C THR A 42 -18.81 11.42 -9.43
N GLY A 43 -19.98 11.23 -8.81
CA GLY A 43 -20.91 12.31 -8.44
C GLY A 43 -20.49 13.18 -7.26
N HIS A 44 -19.47 12.82 -6.48
CA HIS A 44 -19.06 13.57 -5.29
C HIS A 44 -17.55 13.56 -5.06
N GLY A 45 -17.07 14.50 -4.23
CA GLY A 45 -15.65 14.71 -3.95
C GLY A 45 -14.93 13.47 -3.45
N PHE A 46 -15.52 12.75 -2.49
CA PHE A 46 -14.91 11.53 -1.93
C PHE A 46 -14.57 10.47 -2.98
N GLY A 47 -15.41 10.28 -4.01
CA GLY A 47 -15.13 9.26 -5.02
C GLY A 47 -14.10 9.72 -6.04
N ARG A 48 -14.10 11.02 -6.39
CA ARG A 48 -13.06 11.60 -7.24
C ARG A 48 -11.67 11.52 -6.59
N GLU A 49 -11.58 11.86 -5.30
CA GLU A 49 -10.33 11.75 -4.54
C GLU A 49 -9.82 10.29 -4.48
N ALA A 50 -10.71 9.33 -4.26
CA ALA A 50 -10.35 7.90 -4.29
C ALA A 50 -9.90 7.42 -5.67
N ALA A 51 -10.56 7.88 -6.74
CA ALA A 51 -10.16 7.56 -8.11
C ALA A 51 -8.75 8.11 -8.44
N GLU A 52 -8.47 9.36 -8.07
CA GLU A 52 -7.14 9.97 -8.26
C GLU A 52 -6.05 9.18 -7.52
N ALA A 53 -6.31 8.71 -6.31
CA ALA A 53 -5.36 7.91 -5.55
C ALA A 53 -5.07 6.54 -6.19
N ILE A 54 -6.08 5.91 -6.80
CA ILE A 54 -5.88 4.66 -7.55
C ILE A 54 -5.00 4.90 -8.78
N GLU A 55 -5.21 5.99 -9.51
CA GLU A 55 -4.38 6.33 -10.67
C GLU A 55 -2.92 6.61 -10.27
N ILE A 56 -2.69 7.28 -9.14
CA ILE A 56 -1.35 7.47 -8.58
C ILE A 56 -0.70 6.12 -8.24
N ALA A 57 -1.41 5.23 -7.54
CA ALA A 57 -0.91 3.91 -7.17
C ALA A 57 -0.57 3.05 -8.41
N ARG A 58 -1.44 3.10 -9.43
CA ARG A 58 -1.21 2.44 -10.72
C ARG A 58 0.05 2.96 -11.40
N GLY A 59 0.24 4.27 -11.44
CA GLY A 59 1.46 4.90 -11.98
C GLY A 59 2.73 4.50 -11.23
N GLN A 60 2.67 4.35 -9.90
CA GLN A 60 3.80 3.90 -9.09
C GLN A 60 4.21 2.45 -9.42
N VAL A 61 3.22 1.55 -9.53
CA VAL A 61 3.48 0.15 -9.90
C VAL A 61 4.02 0.05 -11.32
N ALA A 62 3.41 0.75 -12.28
CA ALA A 62 3.85 0.74 -13.67
C ALA A 62 5.30 1.25 -13.82
N SER A 63 5.64 2.35 -13.14
CA SER A 63 7.00 2.90 -13.12
C SER A 63 8.03 1.92 -12.54
N LEU A 64 7.67 1.18 -11.48
CA LEU A 64 8.56 0.20 -10.85
C LEU A 64 8.98 -0.92 -11.82
N ILE A 65 8.08 -1.35 -12.69
CA ILE A 65 8.32 -2.46 -13.63
C ILE A 65 8.58 -2.01 -15.07
N GLY A 66 8.52 -0.71 -15.35
CA GLY A 66 8.69 -0.15 -16.69
C GLY A 66 7.50 -0.41 -17.64
N ALA A 67 6.29 -0.57 -17.10
CA ALA A 67 5.07 -0.78 -17.88
C ALA A 67 4.35 0.54 -18.22
N ASP A 68 3.39 0.47 -19.15
CA ASP A 68 2.45 1.56 -19.36
C ASP A 68 1.43 1.58 -18.21
N PRO A 69 1.13 2.74 -17.60
CA PRO A 69 0.16 2.82 -16.52
C PRO A 69 -1.28 2.49 -16.94
N ARG A 70 -1.58 2.23 -18.21
CA ARG A 70 -2.92 1.80 -18.66
C ARG A 70 -3.08 0.27 -18.69
N GLU A 71 -2.01 -0.48 -18.44
CA GLU A 71 -2.01 -1.95 -18.34
C GLU A 71 -2.33 -2.45 -16.93
#